data_AF-A0A8T2NU08-F1
#
_entry.id   AF-A0A8T2NU08-F1
#
_cell.length_a   1.000
_cell.length_b   1.000
_cell.length_c   1.000
_cell.angle_alpha   90.00
_cell.angle_beta   90.00
_cell.angle_gamma   90.00
#
_symmetry.space_group_name_H-M   'P 1'
#
loop_
_entity.id
_entity.type
_entity.pdbx_description
1 polymer ?
#
loop_
_entity_poly.entity_id
_entity_poly.type
_entity_poly.pdbx_seq_one_letter_code
_entity_poly.pdbx_strand_id
1 'polypeptide(L)'
;MHAAPEESPLVVAQSLAQLLERDTVQVELIPEKKGLFLKHVEYQITSQRFKISVYRRYSDFDILHELLLLRFAYRMVPALPPKRMLKGVLTSTSEREFIEGRRRALHRFINLVARHPFFSEDELVKTFLTFNGSVRGSPNQARIQGQMCSGLPGE
;
A
#
# COMPACT_ATOMS: atom_id res chain seq x y z
N MET A 1 -17.20 -42.12 4.96
CA MET A 1 -15.94 -41.40 4.67
C MET A 1 -16.32 -40.23 3.77
N HIS A 2 -16.49 -39.03 4.33
CA HIS A 2 -16.78 -37.83 3.53
C HIS A 2 -15.48 -37.33 2.90
N ALA A 3 -15.42 -37.35 1.57
CA ALA A 3 -14.33 -36.75 0.82
C ALA A 3 -14.30 -35.24 1.09
N ALA A 4 -13.12 -34.71 1.43
CA ALA A 4 -12.89 -33.27 1.50
C ALA A 4 -13.15 -32.66 0.10
N PRO A 5 -13.76 -31.46 0.00
CA PRO A 5 -13.91 -30.81 -1.29
C PRO A 5 -12.52 -30.47 -1.83
N GLU A 6 -12.22 -30.99 -3.02
CA GLU A 6 -11.04 -30.63 -3.81
C GLU A 6 -11.00 -29.11 -3.99
N GLU A 7 -10.13 -28.43 -3.23
CA GLU A 7 -9.94 -26.98 -3.35
C GLU A 7 -9.25 -26.69 -4.68
N SER A 8 -10.05 -26.34 -5.69
CA SER A 8 -9.52 -25.85 -6.96
C SER A 8 -8.69 -24.59 -6.70
N PRO A 9 -7.43 -24.53 -7.15
CA PRO A 9 -6.59 -23.34 -6.99
C PRO A 9 -7.13 -22.10 -7.73
N LEU A 10 -8.18 -22.27 -8.55
CA LEU A 10 -8.90 -21.20 -9.23
C LEU A 10 -10.08 -20.64 -8.42
N VAL A 11 -10.49 -21.30 -7.35
CA VAL A 11 -11.61 -20.90 -6.50
C VAL A 11 -11.06 -20.33 -5.20
N VAL A 12 -11.02 -19.00 -5.08
CA VAL A 12 -10.82 -18.38 -3.77
C VAL A 12 -12.07 -18.70 -2.94
N ALA A 13 -11.97 -19.67 -2.03
CA ALA A 13 -13.07 -20.12 -1.17
C ALA A 13 -13.48 -19.07 -0.09
N GLN A 14 -13.13 -17.80 -0.29
CA GLN A 14 -13.36 -16.74 0.69
C GLN A 14 -14.53 -15.84 0.26
N SER A 15 -15.49 -15.66 1.15
CA SER A 15 -16.63 -14.77 0.95
C SER A 15 -16.20 -13.30 1.06
N LEU A 16 -17.01 -12.39 0.48
CA LEU A 16 -16.76 -10.95 0.61
C LEU A 16 -16.68 -10.51 2.08
N ALA A 17 -17.51 -11.07 2.96
CA ALA A 17 -17.47 -10.77 4.39
C ALA A 17 -16.10 -11.13 5.00
N GLN A 18 -15.59 -12.33 4.69
CA GLN A 18 -14.27 -12.77 5.16
C GLN A 18 -13.14 -11.87 4.63
N LEU A 19 -13.23 -11.40 3.39
CA LEU A 19 -12.25 -10.47 2.82
C LEU A 19 -12.29 -9.10 3.51
N LEU A 20 -13.49 -8.58 3.78
CA LEU A 20 -13.68 -7.29 4.46
C LEU A 20 -13.14 -7.30 5.90
N GLU A 21 -13.19 -8.45 6.56
CA GLU A 21 -12.70 -8.64 7.94
C GLU A 21 -11.17 -8.74 8.04
N ARG A 22 -10.45 -8.99 6.94
CA ARG A 22 -8.98 -9.17 6.98
C ARG A 22 -8.25 -7.97 7.54
N ASP A 23 -8.60 -6.78 7.07
CA ASP A 23 -8.10 -5.53 7.61
C ASP A 23 -9.04 -4.38 7.22
N THR A 24 -9.02 -3.34 8.04
CA THR A 24 -9.58 -2.03 7.71
C THR A 24 -8.51 -0.99 8.00
N VAL A 25 -8.10 -0.28 6.97
CA VAL A 25 -6.99 0.68 7.04
C VAL A 25 -7.55 2.10 6.94
N GLN A 26 -7.34 2.91 7.98
CA GLN A 26 -7.70 4.33 7.96
C GLN A 26 -6.56 5.16 7.37
N VAL A 27 -6.93 6.21 6.62
CA VAL A 27 -5.98 7.12 5.98
C VAL A 27 -6.39 8.56 6.26
N GLU A 28 -5.59 9.24 7.07
CA GLU A 28 -5.84 10.59 7.53
C GLU A 28 -4.73 11.54 7.06
N LEU A 29 -5.11 12.78 6.72
CA LEU A 29 -4.16 13.81 6.36
C LEU A 29 -3.57 14.41 7.64
N ILE A 30 -2.24 14.40 7.77
CA ILE A 30 -1.60 15.08 8.90
C ILE A 30 -1.57 16.58 8.62
N PRO A 31 -2.20 17.41 9.46
CA PRO A 31 -2.14 18.86 9.29
C PRO A 31 -0.70 19.35 9.47
N GLU A 32 -0.29 20.31 8.65
CA GLU A 32 1.02 20.96 8.79
C GLU A 32 1.12 21.56 10.20
N LYS A 33 2.10 21.09 10.99
CA LYS A 33 2.35 21.68 12.31
C LYS A 33 2.90 23.09 12.10
N LYS A 34 2.19 24.10 12.59
CA LYS A 34 2.65 25.50 12.58
C LYS A 34 4.09 25.56 13.12
N GLY A 35 5.04 26.00 12.28
CA GLY A 35 6.46 26.12 12.63
C GLY A 35 7.38 24.99 12.14
N LEU A 36 6.86 23.87 11.63
CA LEU A 36 7.64 22.87 10.91
C LEU A 36 7.28 22.92 9.42
N PHE A 37 8.23 23.32 8.58
CA PHE A 37 8.10 23.26 7.13
C PHE A 37 8.15 21.80 6.65
N LEU A 38 7.02 21.09 6.70
CA LEU A 38 6.89 19.80 6.04
C LEU A 38 6.91 20.03 4.53
N LYS A 39 8.06 19.78 3.88
CA LYS A 39 8.21 19.89 2.42
C LYS A 39 7.24 19.00 1.62
N HIS A 40 6.64 18.00 2.27
CA HIS A 40 5.78 17.01 1.64
C HIS A 40 4.54 16.73 2.50
N VAL A 41 3.42 16.51 1.82
CA VAL A 41 2.17 16.05 2.44
C VAL A 41 2.36 14.61 2.95
N GLU A 42 2.14 14.42 4.24
CA GLU A 42 2.17 13.12 4.92
C GLU A 42 0.76 12.66 5.32
N TYR A 43 0.57 11.35 5.29
CA TYR A 43 -0.66 10.67 5.64
C TYR A 43 -0.37 9.72 6.80
N GLN A 44 -1.25 9.72 7.80
CA GLN A 44 -1.26 8.70 8.83
C GLN A 44 -2.08 7.52 8.33
N ILE A 45 -1.47 6.34 8.37
CA ILE A 45 -2.06 5.08 7.92
C ILE A 45 -2.21 4.18 9.14
N THR A 46 -3.45 3.84 9.49
CA THR A 46 -3.74 3.05 10.69
C THR A 46 -4.38 1.73 10.30
N SER A 47 -3.67 0.62 10.51
CA SER A 47 -4.21 -0.73 10.28
C SER A 47 -4.95 -1.21 11.53
N GLN A 48 -6.20 -1.66 11.36
CA GLN A 48 -6.94 -2.31 12.43
C GLN A 48 -6.45 -3.73 12.70
N ARG A 49 -5.92 -4.44 11.70
CA ARG A 49 -5.33 -5.78 11.87
C ARG A 49 -4.07 -5.71 12.73
N PHE A 50 -3.16 -4.79 12.44
CA PHE A 50 -1.87 -4.69 13.14
C PHE A 50 -1.90 -3.80 14.38
N LYS A 51 -2.97 -3.01 14.56
CA LYS A 51 -3.10 -2.01 15.65
C LYS A 51 -1.94 -1.01 15.68
N ILE A 52 -1.37 -0.70 14.52
CA ILE A 52 -0.24 0.21 14.35
C ILE A 52 -0.66 1.38 13.46
N SER A 53 -0.15 2.57 13.79
CA SER A 53 -0.19 3.76 12.93
C SER A 53 1.19 4.02 12.36
N VAL A 54 1.28 4.18 11.04
CA VAL A 54 2.49 4.60 10.34
C VAL A 54 2.30 5.88 9.56
N TYR A 55 3.40 6.57 9.26
CA TYR A 55 3.38 7.80 8.46
C TYR A 55 3.95 7.53 7.06
N ARG A 56 3.21 7.95 6.03
CA ARG A 56 3.54 7.71 4.62
C ARG A 56 3.31 8.93 3.77
N ARG A 57 4.15 9.12 2.75
CA ARG A 57 3.96 10.09 1.67
C ARG A 57 3.38 9.40 0.46
N TYR A 58 2.81 10.18 -0.46
CA TYR A 58 2.35 9.65 -1.74
C TYR A 58 3.44 8.87 -2.49
N SER A 59 4.71 9.31 -2.43
CA SER A 59 5.82 8.59 -3.07
C SER A 59 6.07 7.21 -2.49
N ASP A 60 5.74 6.97 -1.23
CA ASP A 60 5.91 5.64 -0.62
C ASP A 60 4.85 4.68 -1.15
N PHE A 61 3.63 5.18 -1.38
CA PHE A 61 2.56 4.44 -2.06
C PHE A 61 2.89 4.14 -3.53
N ASP A 62 3.57 5.06 -4.20
CA ASP A 62 4.04 4.89 -5.58
C ASP A 62 5.04 3.74 -5.69
N ILE A 63 6.04 3.72 -4.80
CA ILE A 63 7.00 2.61 -4.69
C ILE A 63 6.29 1.30 -4.35
N LEU A 64 5.37 1.31 -3.37
CA LEU A 64 4.58 0.14 -3.01
C LEU A 64 3.83 -0.42 -4.23
N HIS A 65 3.18 0.44 -5.01
CA HIS A 65 2.43 0.06 -6.20
C HIS A 65 3.32 -0.54 -7.30
N GLU A 66 4.47 0.07 -7.58
CA GLU A 66 5.46 -0.47 -8.53
C GLU A 66 5.96 -1.85 -8.10
N LEU A 67 6.27 -2.03 -6.81
CA LEU A 67 6.72 -3.32 -6.29
C LEU A 67 5.61 -4.38 -6.33
N LEU A 68 4.35 -4.03 -6.07
CA LEU A 68 3.22 -4.95 -6.23
C LEU A 68 3.07 -5.40 -7.68
N LEU A 69 3.22 -4.49 -8.66
CA LEU A 69 3.16 -4.84 -10.08
C LEU A 69 4.29 -5.81 -10.48
N LEU A 70 5.51 -5.57 -10.00
CA LEU A 70 6.65 -6.46 -10.25
C LEU A 70 6.49 -7.83 -9.59
N ARG A 71 6.01 -7.85 -8.34
CA ARG A 71 5.85 -9.07 -7.53
C ARG A 71 4.68 -9.93 -8.02
N PHE A 72 3.63 -9.33 -8.57
CA PHE A 72 2.37 -9.99 -8.89
C PHE A 72 1.93 -9.75 -10.34
N ALA A 73 2.81 -10.07 -11.31
CA ALA A 73 2.61 -9.81 -12.74
C ALA A 73 1.28 -10.37 -13.33
N TYR A 74 0.72 -11.42 -12.75
CA TYR A 74 -0.55 -12.05 -13.20
C TYR A 74 -1.76 -11.70 -12.35
N ARG A 75 -1.67 -10.68 -11.47
CA ARG A 75 -2.79 -10.24 -10.63
C ARG A 75 -3.08 -8.77 -10.87
N MET A 76 -4.37 -8.43 -10.81
CA MET A 76 -4.79 -7.03 -10.92
C MET A 76 -4.40 -6.26 -9.66
N VAL A 77 -3.35 -5.44 -9.76
CA VAL A 77 -2.99 -4.48 -8.71
C VAL A 77 -3.94 -3.27 -8.81
N PRO A 78 -4.57 -2.84 -7.70
CA PRO A 78 -5.46 -1.67 -7.73
C PRO A 78 -4.74 -0.41 -8.20
N ALA A 79 -5.39 0.38 -9.06
CA ALA A 79 -4.79 1.59 -9.61
C ALA A 79 -4.50 2.64 -8.52
N LEU A 80 -3.30 3.21 -8.55
CA LEU A 80 -2.93 4.34 -7.71
C LEU A 80 -3.52 5.65 -8.27
N PRO A 81 -3.93 6.63 -7.43
CA PRO A 81 -4.28 7.95 -7.91
C PRO A 81 -3.14 8.56 -8.76
N PRO A 82 -3.44 9.23 -9.88
CA PRO A 82 -2.44 9.74 -10.79
C PRO A 82 -1.48 10.74 -10.12
N LYS A 83 -0.23 10.74 -10.59
CA LYS A 83 0.77 11.76 -10.24
C LYS A 83 0.24 13.12 -10.73
N ARG A 84 0.37 14.19 -9.92
CA ARG A 84 -0.04 15.55 -10.33
C ARG A 84 0.74 15.93 -11.59
N MET A 85 0.04 16.18 -12.70
CA MET A 85 0.65 16.64 -13.96
C MET A 85 0.56 18.17 -14.14
N LEU A 86 -0.34 18.87 -13.42
CA LEU A 86 -0.51 20.33 -13.51
C LEU A 86 0.01 21.02 -12.24
N LYS A 87 1.25 21.51 -12.30
CA LYS A 87 1.88 22.32 -11.25
C LYS A 87 2.07 23.72 -11.81
N GLY A 88 1.05 24.57 -11.75
CA GLY A 88 1.17 25.95 -12.25
C GLY A 88 -0.11 26.79 -12.34
N VAL A 89 -1.31 26.19 -12.29
CA VAL A 89 -2.58 26.90 -12.58
C VAL A 89 -3.65 26.57 -11.52
N LEU A 90 -3.28 26.54 -10.24
CA LEU A 90 -4.20 26.08 -9.20
C LEU A 90 -4.24 27.06 -8.02
N THR A 91 -5.45 27.45 -7.64
CA THR A 91 -5.75 28.24 -6.43
C THR A 91 -5.57 27.38 -5.18
N SER A 92 -5.42 28.01 -4.01
CA SER A 92 -5.31 27.31 -2.71
C SER A 92 -6.48 26.35 -2.44
N THR A 93 -7.69 26.69 -2.90
CA THR A 93 -8.88 25.83 -2.82
C THR A 93 -8.70 24.55 -3.64
N SER A 94 -8.25 24.66 -4.89
CA SER A 94 -8.02 23.49 -5.76
C SER A 94 -6.88 22.59 -5.28
N GLU A 95 -5.91 23.12 -4.55
CA GLU A 95 -4.87 22.31 -3.89
C GLU A 95 -5.45 21.48 -2.74
N ARG A 96 -6.30 22.06 -1.89
CA ARG A 96 -6.95 21.34 -0.81
C ARG A 96 -7.84 20.22 -1.34
N GLU A 97 -8.63 20.49 -2.38
CA GLU A 97 -9.45 19.50 -3.06
C GLU A 97 -8.61 18.37 -3.66
N PHE A 98 -7.47 18.71 -4.26
CA PHE A 98 -6.53 17.73 -4.80
C PHE A 98 -5.98 16.81 -3.70
N ILE A 99 -5.52 17.37 -2.58
CA ILE A 99 -4.96 16.60 -1.46
C ILE A 99 -6.02 15.66 -0.87
N GLU A 100 -7.24 16.16 -0.68
CA GLU A 100 -8.34 15.38 -0.11
C GLU A 100 -8.85 14.31 -1.09
N GLY A 101 -8.91 14.61 -2.39
CA GLY A 101 -9.17 13.63 -3.43
C GLY A 101 -8.13 12.51 -3.47
N ARG A 102 -6.84 12.88 -3.32
CA ARG A 102 -5.74 11.91 -3.21
C ARG A 102 -5.87 11.05 -1.95
N ARG A 103 -6.15 11.62 -0.78
CA ARG A 103 -6.37 10.89 0.47
C ARG A 103 -7.45 9.81 0.31
N ARG A 104 -8.61 10.17 -0.27
CA ARG A 104 -9.70 9.21 -0.55
C ARG A 104 -9.26 8.08 -1.49
N ALA A 105 -8.49 8.40 -2.51
CA ALA A 105 -7.98 7.39 -3.44
C ALA A 105 -6.95 6.46 -2.80
N LEU A 106 -6.03 7.00 -1.99
CA LEU A 106 -5.09 6.21 -1.19
C LEU A 106 -5.81 5.28 -0.21
N HIS A 107 -6.86 5.77 0.46
CA HIS A 107 -7.71 4.96 1.32
C HIS A 107 -8.32 3.76 0.58
N ARG A 108 -8.90 3.97 -0.61
CA ARG A 108 -9.45 2.88 -1.42
C ARG A 108 -8.37 1.89 -1.84
N PHE A 109 -7.25 2.40 -2.35
CA PHE A 109 -6.11 1.58 -2.78
C PHE A 109 -5.62 0.66 -1.66
N ILE A 110 -5.31 1.22 -0.49
CA ILE A 110 -4.70 0.42 0.58
C ILE A 110 -5.68 -0.56 1.20
N ASN A 111 -6.97 -0.24 1.28
CA ASN A 111 -7.98 -1.20 1.75
C ASN A 111 -8.17 -2.36 0.77
N LEU A 112 -8.13 -2.12 -0.54
CA LEU A 112 -8.17 -3.20 -1.53
C LEU A 112 -6.93 -4.11 -1.41
N VAL A 113 -5.75 -3.53 -1.24
CA VAL A 113 -4.51 -4.29 -1.04
C VAL A 113 -4.53 -5.08 0.26
N ALA A 114 -4.90 -4.45 1.38
CA ALA A 114 -4.91 -5.07 2.70
C ALA A 114 -6.02 -6.13 2.88
N ARG A 115 -7.06 -6.11 2.05
CA ARG A 115 -8.13 -7.12 2.02
C ARG A 115 -7.93 -8.20 0.96
N HIS A 116 -6.98 -8.02 0.05
CA HIS A 116 -6.70 -9.03 -0.98
C HIS A 116 -5.97 -10.23 -0.35
N PRO A 117 -6.45 -11.48 -0.55
CA PRO A 117 -5.90 -12.67 0.13
C PRO A 117 -4.39 -12.84 -0.02
N PHE A 118 -3.87 -12.51 -1.19
CA PHE A 118 -2.46 -12.70 -1.52
C PHE A 118 -1.59 -11.48 -1.21
N PHE A 119 -2.13 -10.26 -1.36
CA PHE A 119 -1.32 -9.06 -1.10
C PHE A 119 -1.19 -8.83 0.39
N SER A 120 -2.27 -9.03 1.15
CA SER A 120 -2.29 -8.85 2.61
C SER A 120 -1.33 -9.77 3.37
N GLU A 121 -0.95 -10.91 2.78
CA GLU A 121 0.00 -11.85 3.37
C GLU A 121 1.45 -11.61 2.93
N ASP A 122 1.69 -10.79 1.93
CA ASP A 122 3.05 -10.48 1.48
C ASP A 122 3.78 -9.56 2.47
N GLU A 123 5.04 -9.88 2.75
CA GLU A 123 5.89 -9.13 3.69
C GLU A 123 6.06 -7.67 3.31
N LEU A 124 6.00 -7.34 2.02
CA LEU A 124 6.06 -5.98 1.54
C LEU A 124 4.87 -5.15 2.03
N VAL A 125 3.66 -5.70 2.01
CA VAL A 125 2.46 -5.02 2.50
C VAL A 125 2.47 -4.94 4.03
N LYS A 126 2.85 -6.03 4.71
CA LYS A 126 2.98 -6.06 6.18
C LYS A 126 3.97 -5.01 6.67
N THR A 127 5.15 -4.95 6.05
CA THR A 127 6.18 -3.95 6.36
C THR A 127 5.68 -2.54 6.09
N PHE A 128 4.99 -2.33 4.96
CA PHE A 128 4.42 -1.02 4.64
C PHE A 128 3.40 -0.54 5.70
N LEU A 129 2.64 -1.44 6.32
CA LEU A 129 1.62 -1.09 7.31
C LEU A 129 2.13 -1.03 8.75
N THR A 130 3.33 -1.55 9.04
CA THR A 130 3.82 -1.71 10.43
C THR A 130 5.13 -0.97 10.73
N PHE A 131 5.97 -0.69 9.74
CA PHE A 131 7.30 -0.10 9.96
C PHE A 131 7.34 1.40 9.71
N ASN A 132 7.77 2.22 10.68
CA ASN A 132 7.79 3.69 10.52
C ASN A 132 9.02 4.27 9.81
N GLY A 133 10.00 3.45 9.42
CA GLY A 133 11.13 3.93 8.64
C GLY A 133 10.75 4.17 7.17
N SER A 134 11.41 5.16 6.57
CA SER A 134 11.36 5.38 5.12
C SER A 134 11.82 4.11 4.39
N VAL A 135 11.05 3.65 3.39
CA VAL A 135 11.45 2.52 2.53
C VAL A 135 12.83 2.77 1.90
N ARG A 136 13.18 4.05 1.69
CA ARG A 136 14.57 4.47 1.49
C ARG A 136 15.32 4.42 2.81
N GLY A 137 16.09 3.36 3.03
CA GLY A 137 17.00 3.23 4.18
C GLY A 137 16.64 2.15 5.21
N SER A 138 15.65 1.28 4.98
CA SER A 138 15.45 0.14 5.89
C SER A 138 16.62 -0.85 5.78
N PRO A 139 17.09 -1.48 6.87
CA PRO A 139 18.07 -2.58 6.80
C PRO A 139 17.58 -3.76 5.95
N ASN A 140 16.25 -3.87 5.79
CA ASN A 140 15.61 -4.83 4.90
C ASN A 140 15.71 -4.45 3.42
N GLN A 141 16.16 -3.25 3.05
CA GLN A 141 16.40 -2.89 1.64
C GLN A 141 17.53 -3.75 1.05
N ALA A 142 18.60 -4.00 1.82
CA ALA A 142 19.67 -4.91 1.41
C ALA A 142 19.22 -6.38 1.40
N ARG A 143 18.25 -6.76 2.24
CA ARG A 143 17.70 -8.12 2.27
C ARG A 143 16.73 -8.38 1.11
N ILE A 144 15.92 -7.38 0.75
CA ILE A 144 15.00 -7.43 -0.39
C ILE A 144 15.79 -7.36 -1.71
N GLN A 145 16.84 -6.54 -1.78
CA GLN A 145 17.75 -6.51 -2.94
C GLN A 145 18.63 -7.78 -3.02
N GLY A 146 19.07 -8.31 -1.87
CA GLY A 146 19.92 -9.50 -1.79
C GLY A 146 19.21 -10.79 -2.18
N GLN A 147 17.89 -10.88 -1.97
CA GLN A 147 17.07 -11.98 -2.49
C GLN A 147 16.83 -11.92 -4.02
N MET A 148 17.18 -10.81 -4.68
CA MET A 148 17.00 -10.65 -6.13
C MET A 148 18.18 -11.18 -6.97
N CYS A 149 19.38 -11.32 -6.41
CA CYS A 149 20.56 -11.75 -7.17
C CYS A 149 20.87 -13.26 -7.07
N SER A 150 20.23 -14.01 -6.18
CA SER A 150 20.49 -15.45 -5.98
C SER A 150 19.56 -16.38 -6.75
N GLY A 151 18.63 -15.84 -7.55
CA GLY A 151 17.60 -16.60 -8.26
C GLY A 151 17.75 -16.67 -9.78
N LEU A 152 18.82 -16.13 -10.37
CA LEU A 152 19.09 -16.31 -11.80
C LEU A 152 19.89 -17.62 -11.99
N PRO A 153 19.37 -18.61 -12.74
CA PRO A 153 20.19 -19.72 -13.19
C PRO A 153 21.29 -19.14 -14.07
N GLY A 154 22.54 -19.45 -13.72
CA GLY A 154 23.70 -19.08 -14.53
C GLY A 154 23.60 -19.70 -15.92
N GLU A 155 23.90 -18.87 -16.92
CA GLU A 155 24.59 -19.32 -18.12
C GLU A 155 26.08 -18.98 -17.97
#